data_AF-A0A1B6G762-F1
#
_entry.id   AF-A0A1B6G762-F1
#
_cell.length_a   1.000
_cell.length_b   1.000
_cell.length_c   1.000
_cell.angle_alpha   90.00
_cell.angle_beta   90.00
_cell.angle_gamma   90.00
#
_symmetry.space_group_name_H-M   'P 1'
#
loop_
_entity.id
_entity.type
_entity.pdbx_description
1 polymer ?
#
loop_
_entity_poly.entity_id
_entity_poly.type
_entity_poly.pdbx_seq_one_letter_code
_entity_poly.pdbx_strand_id
1 'polypeptide(L)'
;DLRRSNVFPWAGPDSKTQVTCEYVLENGSAKPKRVHTVVVSLQHNEQITLKQLRNEIKSKVIQTVIPEKYLDENTIYHINPCGEFHIGGPQADAGLTGRKIIVDTYGGWGAHGGGAFSGKDCTKVDRSAAYAAR
;
A
#
# COMPACT_ATOMS: atom_id res chain seq x y z
N ASP A 1 4.13 11.14 0.29
CA ASP A 1 4.92 12.37 0.54
C ASP A 1 5.54 12.98 -0.69
N LEU A 2 6.26 12.22 -1.53
CA LEU A 2 6.97 12.75 -2.71
C LEU A 2 6.11 13.56 -3.68
N ARG A 3 4.83 13.20 -3.87
CA ARG A 3 3.88 14.02 -4.64
C ARG A 3 3.60 15.37 -3.96
N ARG A 4 3.33 15.38 -2.65
CA ARG A 4 2.98 16.58 -1.89
C ARG A 4 4.17 17.53 -1.73
N SER A 5 5.39 16.99 -1.64
CA SER A 5 6.63 17.75 -1.62
C SER A 5 7.15 18.14 -3.01
N ASN A 6 6.37 17.84 -4.07
CA ASN A 6 6.70 18.14 -5.47
C ASN A 6 7.99 17.46 -6.00
N VAL A 7 8.47 16.40 -5.34
CA VAL A 7 9.56 15.55 -5.86
C VAL A 7 9.06 14.66 -7.01
N PHE A 8 7.80 14.22 -6.93
CA PHE A 8 7.07 13.56 -8.02
C PHE A 8 5.95 14.47 -8.53
N PRO A 9 6.26 15.53 -9.30
CA PRO A 9 5.24 16.45 -9.83
C PRO A 9 4.30 15.76 -10.83
N TRP A 10 4.76 14.65 -11.44
CA TRP A 10 4.03 13.85 -12.42
C TRP A 10 3.02 12.87 -11.79
N ALA A 11 3.06 12.66 -10.47
CA ALA A 11 2.24 11.66 -9.79
C ALA A 11 0.81 12.17 -9.52
N GLY A 12 -0.17 11.35 -9.88
CA GLY A 12 -1.58 11.52 -9.47
C GLY A 12 -1.83 11.08 -8.02
N PRO A 13 -3.01 11.40 -7.47
CA PRO A 13 -3.36 11.03 -6.10
C PRO A 13 -3.75 9.56 -5.91
N ASP A 14 -4.21 8.86 -6.95
CA ASP A 14 -4.65 7.47 -6.85
C ASP A 14 -3.46 6.49 -6.90
N SER A 15 -3.38 5.61 -5.92
CA SER A 15 -2.31 4.61 -5.82
C SER A 15 -2.73 3.40 -5.00
N LYS A 16 -2.13 2.25 -5.33
CA LYS A 16 -2.30 0.99 -4.61
C LYS A 16 -0.95 0.30 -4.47
N THR A 17 -0.71 -0.31 -3.32
CA THR A 17 0.50 -1.08 -3.03
C THR A 17 0.16 -2.41 -2.38
N GLN A 18 0.94 -3.44 -2.67
CA GLN A 18 0.85 -4.74 -2.03
C GLN A 18 2.26 -5.28 -1.78
N VAL A 19 2.48 -5.90 -0.63
CA VAL A 19 3.76 -6.50 -0.27
C VAL A 19 3.51 -7.93 0.19
N THR A 20 4.21 -8.88 -0.44
CA THR A 20 4.26 -10.28 -0.02
C THR A 20 5.54 -10.51 0.76
N CYS A 21 5.43 -10.88 2.02
CA CYS A 21 6.57 -11.18 2.88
C CYS A 21 6.68 -12.69 3.13
N GLU A 22 7.91 -13.19 3.15
CA GLU A 22 8.24 -14.54 3.59
C GLU A 22 8.49 -14.54 5.11
N TYR A 23 7.89 -15.50 5.81
CA TYR A 23 7.99 -15.61 7.27
C TYR A 23 8.51 -16.98 7.68
N VAL A 24 9.23 -17.00 8.80
CA VAL A 24 9.51 -18.21 9.58
C VAL A 24 8.61 -18.18 10.81
N LEU A 25 7.90 -19.28 11.06
CA LEU A 25 7.12 -19.45 12.27
C LEU A 25 7.99 -20.10 13.34
N GLU A 26 8.15 -19.42 14.47
CA GLU A 26 8.95 -19.90 15.58
C GLU A 26 8.21 -19.65 16.89
N ASN A 27 7.87 -20.72 17.61
CA ASN A 27 7.14 -20.66 18.88
C ASN A 27 5.86 -19.81 18.81
N GLY A 28 5.09 -19.95 17.73
CA GLY A 28 3.87 -19.19 17.48
C GLY A 28 4.08 -17.73 17.03
N SER A 29 5.32 -17.27 16.92
CA SER A 29 5.67 -15.93 16.41
C SER A 29 6.06 -15.97 14.94
N ALA A 30 5.52 -15.05 14.14
CA ALA A 30 5.90 -14.87 12.75
C ALA A 30 7.10 -13.92 12.64
N LYS A 31 8.28 -14.45 12.30
CA LYS A 31 9.50 -13.66 12.09
C LYS A 31 9.69 -13.38 10.60
N PRO A 32 9.69 -12.11 10.15
CA PRO A 32 9.88 -11.79 8.74
C PRO A 32 11.30 -12.13 8.30
N LYS A 33 11.41 -12.94 7.25
CA LYS A 33 12.69 -13.35 6.68
C LYS A 33 13.11 -12.41 5.55
N ARG A 34 12.21 -12.14 4.61
CA ARG A 34 12.45 -11.27 3.44
C ARG A 34 11.14 -10.80 2.80
N VAL A 35 11.25 -9.82 1.92
CA VAL A 35 10.16 -9.41 1.02
C VAL A 35 10.26 -10.19 -0.28
N HIS A 36 9.23 -10.97 -0.58
CA HIS A 36 9.15 -11.78 -1.79
C HIS A 36 8.70 -10.98 -3.00
N THR A 37 7.63 -10.21 -2.86
CA THR A 37 7.06 -9.45 -3.98
C THR A 37 6.59 -8.09 -3.52
N VAL A 38 6.88 -7.06 -4.32
CA VAL A 38 6.33 -5.72 -4.16
C VAL A 38 5.53 -5.36 -5.40
N VAL A 39 4.28 -4.96 -5.22
CA VAL A 39 3.41 -4.44 -6.27
C VAL A 39 3.11 -2.98 -5.98
N VAL A 40 3.30 -2.12 -6.97
CA VAL A 40 2.95 -0.69 -6.90
C VAL A 40 2.22 -0.32 -8.19
N SER A 41 1.03 0.26 -8.04
CA SER A 41 0.34 0.96 -9.13
C SER A 41 0.12 2.39 -8.70
N LEU A 42 0.67 3.34 -9.45
CA LEU A 42 0.55 4.77 -9.19
C LEU A 42 0.00 5.47 -10.43
N GLN A 43 -1.07 6.24 -10.23
CA GLN A 43 -1.58 7.16 -11.24
C GLN A 43 -0.51 8.20 -11.58
N HIS A 44 -0.35 8.51 -12.87
CA HIS A 44 0.67 9.45 -13.35
C HIS A 44 0.21 10.15 -14.63
N ASN A 45 0.79 11.31 -14.93
CA ASN A 45 0.56 12.02 -16.18
C ASN A 45 1.61 11.66 -17.25
N GLU A 46 1.43 12.18 -18.46
CA GLU A 46 2.30 11.94 -19.61
C GLU A 46 3.71 12.57 -19.50
N GLN A 47 4.01 13.30 -18.42
CA GLN A 47 5.32 13.93 -18.22
C GLN A 47 6.42 12.92 -17.83
N ILE A 48 6.07 11.67 -17.53
CA ILE A 48 7.01 10.61 -17.18
C ILE A 48 6.79 9.38 -18.04
N THR A 49 7.88 8.77 -18.51
CA THR A 49 7.82 7.47 -19.18
C THR A 49 7.68 6.34 -18.15
N LEU A 50 7.01 5.24 -18.51
CA LEU A 50 6.93 4.05 -17.65
C LEU A 50 8.29 3.55 -17.17
N LYS A 51 9.32 3.63 -18.01
CA LYS A 51 10.69 3.23 -17.63
C LYS A 51 11.23 4.11 -16.50
N GLN A 52 11.09 5.43 -16.62
CA GLN A 52 11.50 6.37 -15.58
C GLN A 52 10.69 6.17 -14.31
N LEU A 53 9.36 6.06 -14.42
CA LEU A 53 8.47 5.82 -13.29
C LEU A 53 8.88 4.57 -12.50
N ARG A 54 9.13 3.46 -13.19
CA ARG A 54 9.56 2.20 -12.56
C ARG A 54 10.88 2.37 -11.79
N ASN A 55 11.84 3.09 -12.36
CA ASN A 55 13.12 3.38 -11.73
C ASN A 55 12.98 4.33 -10.53
N GLU A 56 12.17 5.39 -10.64
CA GLU A 56 11.95 6.35 -9.57
C GLU A 56 11.21 5.71 -8.39
N ILE A 57 10.18 4.90 -8.65
CA ILE A 57 9.46 4.17 -7.60
C ILE A 57 10.38 3.16 -6.90
N LYS A 58 11.18 2.40 -7.65
CA LYS A 58 12.12 1.44 -7.05
C LYS A 58 13.13 2.14 -6.14
N SER A 59 13.77 3.21 -6.63
CA SER A 59 14.85 3.88 -5.90
C SER A 59 14.39 4.82 -4.80
N LYS A 60 13.39 5.68 -5.06
CA LYS A 60 12.98 6.74 -4.13
C LYS A 60 11.84 6.32 -3.18
N VAL A 61 11.13 5.23 -3.48
CA VAL A 61 10.03 4.73 -2.63
C VAL A 61 10.36 3.38 -2.01
N ILE A 62 10.57 2.35 -2.83
CA ILE A 62 10.71 0.97 -2.33
C ILE A 62 11.98 0.82 -1.49
N GLN A 63 13.14 1.22 -2.03
CA GLN A 63 14.43 1.13 -1.33
C GLN A 63 14.55 2.11 -0.15
N THR A 64 13.76 3.19 -0.15
CA THR A 64 13.69 4.13 0.98
C THR A 64 12.88 3.56 2.15
N VAL A 65 11.79 2.84 1.86
CA VAL A 65 10.81 2.40 2.88
C VAL A 65 11.10 1.00 3.39
N ILE A 66 11.51 0.07 2.51
CA ILE A 66 11.77 -1.31 2.89
C ILE A 66 13.25 -1.44 3.28
N PRO A 67 13.57 -1.89 4.52
CA PRO A 67 14.94 -2.09 4.94
C PRO A 67 15.70 -3.03 3.99
N GLU A 68 16.93 -2.66 3.62
CA GLU A 68 17.76 -3.40 2.66
C GLU A 68 17.94 -4.88 3.03
N LYS A 69 18.04 -5.20 4.34
CA LYS A 69 18.13 -6.59 4.83
C LYS A 69 16.98 -7.52 4.42
N TYR A 70 15.86 -6.97 3.95
CA TYR A 70 14.71 -7.74 3.48
C TYR A 70 14.58 -7.76 1.96
N LEU A 71 15.43 -7.04 1.23
CA LEU A 71 15.45 -6.99 -0.22
C LEU A 71 16.66 -7.78 -0.73
N ASP A 72 16.46 -8.64 -1.72
CA ASP A 72 17.52 -9.41 -2.36
C ASP A 72 17.32 -9.51 -3.88
N GLU A 73 18.24 -10.19 -4.56
CA GLU A 73 18.19 -10.42 -6.01
C GLU A 73 16.95 -11.19 -6.46
N ASN A 74 16.30 -11.93 -5.54
CA ASN A 74 15.10 -12.71 -5.80
C ASN A 74 13.81 -11.94 -5.45
N THR A 75 13.89 -10.69 -5.00
CA THR A 75 12.69 -9.87 -4.75
C THR A 75 12.05 -9.47 -6.08
N ILE A 76 10.78 -9.81 -6.25
CA ILE A 76 10.01 -9.54 -7.47
C ILE A 76 9.36 -8.16 -7.38
N TYR A 77 9.53 -7.33 -8.41
CA TYR A 77 8.95 -5.99 -8.47
C TYR A 77 7.94 -5.87 -9.62
N HIS A 78 6.67 -5.64 -9.28
CA HIS A 78 5.62 -5.30 -10.24
C HIS A 78 5.24 -3.82 -10.08
N ILE A 79 5.91 -2.94 -10.83
CA ILE A 79 5.67 -1.49 -10.79
C ILE A 79 4.94 -1.05 -12.05
N ASN A 80 3.73 -0.51 -11.87
CA ASN A 80 2.74 -0.23 -12.91
C ASN A 80 2.65 -1.40 -13.92
N PRO A 81 2.25 -2.60 -13.47
CA PRO A 81 2.20 -3.78 -14.33
C PRO A 81 1.15 -3.66 -15.44
N CYS A 82 0.10 -2.84 -15.24
CA CYS A 82 -0.90 -2.52 -16.26
C CYS A 82 -0.40 -1.56 -17.34
N GLY A 83 0.83 -1.03 -17.21
CA GLY A 83 1.35 0.02 -18.07
C GLY A 83 0.85 1.39 -17.64
N GLU A 84 0.34 2.16 -18.60
CA GLU A 84 -0.12 3.54 -18.38
C GLU A 84 -1.34 3.58 -17.45
N PHE A 85 -1.35 4.56 -16.55
CA PHE A 85 -2.42 4.75 -15.56
C PHE A 85 -2.66 6.25 -15.38
N HIS A 86 -3.29 6.86 -16.40
CA HIS A 86 -3.56 8.30 -16.41
C HIS A 86 -4.90 8.66 -15.74
N ILE A 87 -5.94 7.89 -16.04
CA ILE A 87 -7.29 8.11 -15.50
C ILE A 87 -7.43 7.32 -14.21
N GLY A 88 -7.64 8.00 -13.09
CA GLY A 88 -7.76 7.40 -11.76
C GLY A 88 -8.76 8.16 -10.87
N GLY A 89 -8.88 7.73 -9.62
CA GLY A 89 -9.82 8.32 -8.67
C GLY A 89 -11.29 8.06 -9.05
N PRO A 90 -12.24 8.90 -8.61
CA PRO A 90 -13.67 8.68 -8.80
C PRO A 90 -14.12 8.59 -10.27
N GLN A 91 -13.33 9.12 -11.19
CA GLN A 91 -13.59 9.01 -12.63
C GLN A 91 -13.44 7.57 -13.13
N ALA A 92 -12.54 6.78 -12.52
CA ALA A 92 -12.21 5.42 -12.94
C ALA A 92 -12.88 4.34 -12.07
N ASP A 93 -13.08 4.60 -10.78
CA ASP A 93 -13.59 3.62 -9.82
C ASP A 93 -14.39 4.31 -8.70
N ALA A 94 -15.60 3.84 -8.43
CA ALA A 94 -16.50 4.45 -7.45
C ALA A 94 -16.00 4.20 -6.02
N GLY A 95 -15.83 5.28 -5.25
CA GLY A 95 -15.43 5.22 -3.84
C GLY A 95 -16.62 5.20 -2.89
N LEU A 96 -16.58 4.34 -1.86
CA LEU A 96 -17.55 4.32 -0.77
C LEU A 96 -16.83 4.23 0.58
N THR A 97 -17.38 4.91 1.59
CA THR A 97 -16.93 4.81 2.98
C THR A 97 -16.96 3.35 3.45
N GLY A 98 -15.91 2.92 4.17
CA GLY A 98 -15.86 1.58 4.75
C GLY A 98 -15.53 0.44 3.78
N ARG A 99 -14.99 0.72 2.59
CA ARG A 99 -14.57 -0.31 1.60
C ARG A 99 -13.09 -0.66 1.65
N LYS A 100 -12.40 -0.31 2.73
CA LYS A 100 -10.97 -0.56 2.96
C LYS A 100 -10.67 -1.05 4.39
N ILE A 101 -11.63 -1.68 5.06
CA ILE A 101 -11.53 -2.06 6.49
C ILE A 101 -10.33 -2.95 6.84
N ILE A 102 -9.86 -3.80 5.93
CA ILE A 102 -8.65 -4.62 6.15
C ILE A 102 -7.36 -3.82 5.96
N VAL A 103 -7.38 -2.81 5.08
CA VAL A 103 -6.28 -1.84 4.95
C VAL A 103 -6.23 -0.93 6.18
N ASP A 104 -7.37 -0.55 6.73
CA ASP A 104 -7.48 0.28 7.94
C ASP A 104 -7.01 -0.44 9.22
N THR A 105 -6.86 -1.77 9.18
CA THR A 105 -6.55 -2.59 10.36
C THR A 105 -5.23 -3.34 10.20
N TYR A 106 -5.28 -4.66 10.02
CA TYR A 106 -4.13 -5.54 10.21
C TYR A 106 -3.67 -6.22 8.92
N GLY A 107 -4.14 -5.77 7.75
CA GLY A 107 -3.67 -6.29 6.47
C GLY A 107 -3.92 -7.79 6.26
N GLY A 108 -4.96 -8.34 6.90
CA GLY A 108 -5.32 -9.76 6.85
C GLY A 108 -4.82 -10.59 8.04
N TRP A 109 -3.95 -10.02 8.89
CA TRP A 109 -3.53 -10.67 10.14
C TRP A 109 -4.56 -10.52 11.26
N GLY A 110 -4.52 -11.41 12.24
CA GLY A 110 -5.47 -11.41 13.35
C GLY A 110 -6.89 -11.71 12.88
N ALA A 111 -7.83 -10.81 13.15
CA ALA A 111 -9.23 -10.93 12.74
C ALA A 111 -9.87 -9.56 12.56
N HIS A 112 -11.05 -9.52 11.92
CA HIS A 112 -11.83 -8.31 11.74
C HIS A 112 -13.33 -8.58 11.95
N GLY A 113 -14.00 -7.81 12.81
CA GLY A 113 -15.42 -8.00 13.15
C GLY A 113 -16.42 -7.48 12.12
N GLY A 114 -15.95 -6.73 11.11
CA GLY A 114 -16.74 -6.30 9.93
C GLY A 114 -17.16 -4.82 9.94
N GLY A 115 -17.15 -4.15 11.08
CA GLY A 115 -17.51 -2.74 11.20
C GLY A 115 -16.46 -1.78 10.60
N ALA A 116 -16.90 -0.84 9.78
CA ALA A 116 -16.05 0.27 9.31
C ALA A 116 -15.86 1.36 10.38
N PHE A 117 -14.76 2.13 10.30
CA PHE A 117 -14.44 3.18 11.27
C PHE A 117 -14.90 4.58 10.85
N SER A 118 -14.55 5.02 9.64
CA SER A 118 -14.77 6.40 9.18
C SER A 118 -16.25 6.77 9.10
N GLY A 119 -16.57 8.01 9.47
CA GLY A 119 -17.94 8.54 9.49
C GLY A 119 -18.74 8.21 10.76
N LYS A 120 -18.14 7.52 11.73
CA LYS A 120 -18.77 7.18 13.01
C LYS A 120 -18.15 7.97 14.16
N ASP A 121 -19.00 8.52 15.04
CA ASP A 121 -18.57 9.12 16.30
C ASP A 121 -18.13 8.06 17.33
N CYS A 122 -17.49 8.48 18.42
CA CYS A 122 -16.87 7.58 19.39
C CYS A 122 -17.86 6.71 20.18
N THR A 123 -19.17 6.96 20.12
CA THR A 123 -20.17 6.08 20.74
C THR A 123 -20.39 4.78 19.95
N LYS A 124 -19.94 4.71 18.69
CA LYS A 124 -20.12 3.54 17.83
C LYS A 124 -18.98 2.56 18.09
N VAL A 125 -19.32 1.45 18.73
CA VAL A 125 -18.37 0.45 19.23
C VAL A 125 -17.51 -0.18 18.14
N ASP A 126 -17.99 -0.23 16.88
CA ASP A 126 -17.17 -0.64 15.75
C ASP A 126 -15.83 0.11 15.69
N ARG A 127 -15.82 1.40 16.08
CA ARG A 127 -14.62 2.23 16.10
C ARG A 127 -13.98 2.27 17.48
N SER A 128 -14.74 2.66 18.52
CA SER A 128 -14.17 2.89 19.84
C SER A 128 -13.69 1.61 20.51
N ALA A 129 -14.42 0.50 20.40
CA ALA A 129 -13.98 -0.77 20.97
C ALA A 129 -12.85 -1.41 20.16
N ALA A 130 -12.83 -1.23 18.82
CA ALA A 130 -11.70 -1.66 18.00
C ALA A 130 -10.40 -0.93 18.38
N TYR A 131 -10.48 0.36 18.70
CA TYR A 131 -9.33 1.13 19.20
C TYR A 131 -8.95 0.73 20.63
N ALA A 132 -9.92 0.45 21.51
CA ALA A 132 -9.62 -0.01 22.86
C ALA A 132 -8.98 -1.41 22.91
N ALA A 133 -9.27 -2.25 21.91
CA ALA A 133 -8.69 -3.59 21.78
C ALA A 133 -7.28 -3.60 21.14
N ARG A 134 -6.86 -2.48 20.53
CA ARG A 134 -5.57 -2.33 19.87
C ARG A 134 -4.48 -1.92 20.86
#